data_AF-A0A256YS09-F1
#
_entry.id   AF-A0A256YS09-F1
#
_cell.length_a   1.000
_cell.length_b   1.000
_cell.length_c   1.000
_cell.angle_alpha   90.00
_cell.angle_beta   90.00
_cell.angle_gamma   90.00
#
_symmetry.space_group_name_H-M   'P 1'
#
loop_
_entity.id
_entity.type
_entity.pdbx_description
1 polymer ?
#
loop_
_entity_poly.entity_id
_entity_poly.type
_entity_poly.pdbx_seq_one_letter_code
_entity_poly.pdbx_strand_id
1 'polypeptide(L)'
;MKLQYITRREVPNSKGEIKGKVMIVKYKEEEFARVKYKCPECGYEGELQIPFKKPFIFKCEKCGFKFKIISLRAEIKKEMKKK
;
A
#
# COMPACT_ATOMS: atom_id res chain seq x y z
N MET A 1 21.98 -5.68 5.99
CA MET A 1 20.55 -5.32 5.97
C MET A 1 20.30 -3.87 6.42
N LYS A 2 20.59 -2.89 5.55
CA LYS A 2 20.19 -1.48 5.80
C LYS A 2 18.75 -1.24 5.32
N LEU A 3 17.89 -0.73 6.20
CA LEU A 3 16.54 -0.28 5.85
C LEU A 3 16.66 0.98 4.97
N GLN A 4 16.05 0.95 3.78
CA GLN A 4 16.07 2.09 2.85
C GLN A 4 14.79 2.93 2.95
N TYR A 5 13.64 2.26 3.04
CA TYR A 5 12.35 2.94 3.08
C TYR A 5 11.35 2.08 3.83
N ILE A 6 10.62 2.70 4.75
CA ILE A 6 9.47 2.11 5.41
C ILE A 6 8.30 3.08 5.33
N THR A 7 7.13 2.58 4.95
CA THR A 7 5.89 3.34 5.09
C THR A 7 4.82 2.43 5.67
N ARG A 8 4.09 2.95 6.65
CA ARG A 8 2.91 2.34 7.22
C ARG A 8 1.75 3.27 6.92
N ARG A 9 0.68 2.74 6.34
CA ARG A 9 -0.50 3.51 5.97
C ARG A 9 -1.72 2.69 6.31
N GLU A 10 -2.67 3.33 6.96
CA GLU A 10 -3.94 2.74 7.27
C GLU A 10 -4.91 3.07 6.14
N VAL A 11 -5.66 2.07 5.69
CA VAL A 11 -6.57 2.16 4.54
C VAL A 11 -8.00 2.03 5.07
N PRO A 12 -8.84 3.05 4.88
CA PRO A 12 -10.24 2.97 5.26
C PRO A 12 -10.97 1.97 4.36
N ASN A 13 -11.94 1.28 4.94
CA ASN A 13 -12.85 0.41 4.22
C ASN A 13 -13.96 1.21 3.51
N SER A 14 -14.72 0.55 2.65
CA SER A 14 -15.95 1.08 2.02
C SER A 14 -16.96 1.63 3.04
N LYS A 15 -16.93 1.13 4.29
CA LYS A 15 -17.75 1.59 5.42
C LYS A 15 -17.15 2.76 6.22
N GLY A 16 -16.00 3.31 5.84
CA GLY A 16 -15.32 4.38 6.59
C GLY A 16 -14.51 3.90 7.81
N GLU A 17 -14.55 2.61 8.14
CA GLU A 17 -13.74 2.04 9.22
C GLU A 17 -12.29 1.80 8.78
N ILE A 18 -11.33 2.27 9.59
CA ILE A 18 -9.90 2.10 9.34
C ILE A 18 -9.45 0.70 9.82
N LYS A 19 -9.83 -0.34 9.07
CA LYS A 19 -9.43 -1.73 9.35
C LYS A 19 -8.27 -2.22 8.48
N GLY A 20 -8.01 -1.55 7.35
CA GLY A 20 -6.93 -1.90 6.46
C GLY A 20 -5.60 -1.34 6.97
N LYS A 21 -4.55 -2.15 6.94
CA LYS A 21 -3.20 -1.72 7.28
C LYS A 21 -2.27 -2.16 6.17
N VAL A 22 -1.47 -1.24 5.65
CA VAL A 22 -0.46 -1.54 4.64
C VAL A 22 0.88 -1.07 5.14
N MET A 23 1.85 -1.96 5.15
CA MET A 23 3.23 -1.72 5.50
C MET A 23 4.12 -2.09 4.34
N ILE A 24 4.82 -1.10 3.77
CA ILE A 24 5.78 -1.32 2.70
C ILE A 24 7.17 -1.12 3.29
N VAL A 25 8.02 -2.13 3.17
CA VAL A 25 9.39 -2.15 3.62
C VAL A 25 10.29 -2.41 2.41
N LYS A 26 11.27 -1.54 2.20
CA LYS A 26 12.30 -1.69 1.18
C LYS A 26 13.66 -1.69 1.86
N TYR A 27 14.40 -2.76 1.67
CA TYR A 27 15.78 -2.87 2.09
C TYR A 27 16.70 -2.36 0.98
N LYS A 28 17.85 -1.79 1.34
CA LYS A 28 18.77 -1.17 0.39
C LYS A 28 19.44 -2.19 -0.55
N GLU A 29 19.57 -3.42 -0.07
CA GLU A 29 20.20 -4.55 -0.77
C GLU A 29 19.20 -5.33 -1.65
N GLU A 30 17.90 -5.28 -1.36
CA GLU A 30 16.87 -5.96 -2.16
C GLU A 30 16.34 -5.04 -3.26
N GLU A 31 16.14 -5.52 -4.48
CA GLU A 31 15.54 -4.71 -5.56
C GLU A 31 14.02 -4.52 -5.38
N PHE A 32 13.39 -5.48 -4.70
CA PHE A 32 11.95 -5.52 -4.44
C PHE A 32 11.60 -4.89 -3.08
N ALA A 33 10.41 -4.30 -3.01
CA ALA A 33 9.79 -3.85 -1.78
C ALA A 33 8.83 -4.92 -1.26
N ARG A 34 8.97 -5.27 0.02
CA ARG A 34 8.06 -6.17 0.72
C ARG A 34 6.86 -5.36 1.19
N VAL A 35 5.68 -5.79 0.80
CA VAL A 35 4.41 -5.17 1.18
C VAL A 35 3.64 -6.17 2.01
N LYS A 36 3.46 -5.84 3.30
CA LYS A 36 2.49 -6.52 4.16
C LYS A 36 1.20 -5.70 4.14
N TYR A 37 0.08 -6.34 3.90
CA TYR A 37 -1.20 -5.65 3.81
C TYR A 37 -2.30 -6.44 4.53
N LYS A 38 -3.28 -5.73 5.05
CA LYS A 38 -4.50 -6.25 5.65
C LYS A 38 -5.69 -5.72 4.86
N CYS A 39 -6.48 -6.61 4.23
CA CYS A 39 -7.69 -6.25 3.48
C CYS A 39 -8.67 -5.54 4.44
N PRO A 40 -9.02 -4.27 4.20
CA PRO A 40 -10.00 -3.57 5.01
C PRO A 40 -11.40 -4.19 4.91
N GLU A 41 -11.70 -4.89 3.79
CA GLU A 41 -13.00 -5.55 3.56
C GLU A 41 -13.11 -6.91 4.23
N CYS A 42 -12.19 -7.84 3.92
CA CYS A 42 -12.29 -9.23 4.40
C CYS A 42 -11.40 -9.55 5.61
N GLY A 43 -10.58 -8.60 6.07
CA GLY A 43 -9.64 -8.79 7.17
C GLY A 43 -8.43 -9.67 6.87
N TYR A 44 -8.27 -10.14 5.62
CA TYR A 44 -7.15 -11.00 5.22
C TYR A 44 -5.81 -10.28 5.33
N GLU A 45 -4.83 -10.93 5.95
CA GLU A 45 -3.47 -10.44 6.07
C GLU A 45 -2.59 -11.20 5.08
N GLY A 46 -1.97 -10.48 4.16
CA GLY A 46 -1.10 -11.04 3.14
C GLY A 46 0.23 -10.30 3.08
N GLU A 47 1.23 -10.97 2.54
CA GLU A 47 2.50 -10.35 2.20
C GLU A 47 2.86 -10.65 0.75
N LEU A 48 3.32 -9.62 0.05
CA LEU A 48 3.74 -9.72 -1.34
C LEU A 48 5.03 -8.92 -1.55
N GLN A 49 5.78 -9.31 -2.57
CA GLN A 49 6.96 -8.58 -3.00
C GLN A 49 6.65 -7.92 -4.34
N ILE A 50 6.81 -6.60 -4.41
CA ILE A 50 6.62 -5.84 -5.65
C ILE A 50 7.86 -5.02 -5.94
N PRO A 51 8.24 -4.84 -7.22
CA PRO A 51 9.36 -3.97 -7.56
C PRO A 51 9.13 -2.57 -7.00
N PHE A 52 10.19 -1.90 -6.54
CA PHE A 52 10.10 -0.56 -5.93
C PHE A 52 9.83 0.52 -7.00
N LYS A 53 8.66 0.45 -7.65
CA LYS A 53 8.21 1.36 -8.70
C LYS A 53 6.84 1.89 -8.34
N LYS A 54 6.72 3.21 -8.26
CA LYS A 54 5.46 3.89 -7.88
C LYS A 54 4.62 4.14 -9.14
N PRO A 55 3.28 4.07 -9.06
CA PRO A 55 2.45 3.75 -7.89
C PRO A 55 2.41 2.25 -7.55
N PHE A 56 2.31 1.92 -6.27
CA PHE A 56 2.16 0.53 -5.83
C PHE A 56 0.70 0.11 -6.00
N ILE A 57 0.46 -0.79 -6.94
CA ILE A 57 -0.87 -1.31 -7.24
C ILE A 57 -0.83 -2.82 -7.03
N PHE A 58 -1.64 -3.31 -6.11
CA PHE A 58 -1.82 -4.75 -5.90
C PHE A 58 -3.27 -5.04 -5.52
N LYS A 59 -3.67 -6.30 -5.64
CA LYS A 59 -4.99 -6.78 -5.26
C LYS A 59 -4.86 -7.72 -4.07
N CYS A 60 -5.85 -7.71 -3.20
CA CYS A 60 -5.94 -8.77 -2.19
C CYS A 60 -6.27 -10.10 -2.86
N GLU A 61 -5.58 -11.14 -2.44
CA GLU A 61 -5.77 -12.51 -2.94
C GLU A 61 -7.12 -13.10 -2.55
N LYS A 62 -7.71 -12.66 -1.43
CA LYS A 62 -8.98 -13.19 -0.92
C LYS A 62 -10.20 -12.43 -1.41
N CYS A 63 -10.20 -11.11 -1.26
CA CYS A 63 -11.34 -10.24 -1.55
C CYS A 63 -11.28 -9.63 -2.97
N GLY A 64 -10.12 -9.68 -3.65
CA GLY A 64 -9.91 -8.96 -4.91
C GLY A 64 -9.79 -7.44 -4.77
N PHE A 65 -9.88 -6.91 -3.54
CA PHE A 65 -9.82 -5.47 -3.26
C PHE A 65 -8.53 -4.85 -3.80
N LYS A 66 -8.67 -3.78 -4.57
CA LYS A 66 -7.55 -3.15 -5.28
C LYS A 66 -6.92 -2.07 -4.41
N PHE A 67 -5.75 -2.36 -3.86
CA PHE A 67 -4.91 -1.38 -3.19
C PHE A 67 -4.17 -0.54 -4.21
N LYS A 68 -4.32 0.79 -4.08
CA LYS A 68 -3.58 1.76 -4.89
C LYS A 68 -2.87 2.72 -3.96
N ILE A 69 -1.65 2.37 -3.55
CA ILE A 69 -0.80 3.25 -2.76
C ILE A 69 -0.02 4.16 -3.72
N ILE A 70 -0.51 5.39 -3.85
CA ILE A 70 0.19 6.47 -4.54
C ILE A 70 1.09 7.23 -3.57
N SER A 71 2.12 7.90 -4.09
CA SER A 71 2.91 8.86 -3.29
C SER A 71 2.01 9.99 -2.78
N LEU A 72 2.31 10.51 -1.60
CA LEU A 72 1.67 11.71 -1.03
C LEU A 72 1.60 12.87 -2.04
N ARG A 73 2.71 13.14 -2.75
CA ARG A 73 2.76 14.14 -3.84
C ARG A 73 1.75 13.90 -4.96
N ALA A 74 1.47 12.65 -5.31
CA ALA A 74 0.53 12.30 -6.37
C ALA A 74 -0.93 12.39 -5.91
N GLU A 75 -1.18 12.18 -4.60
CA GLU A 75 -2.48 12.36 -3.95
C GLU A 75 -2.86 13.85 -3.95
N ILE A 76 -1.96 14.71 -3.46
CA ILE A 76 -2.11 16.17 -3.44
C ILE A 76 -2.34 16.71 -4.86
N LYS A 77 -1.56 16.25 -5.86
CA LYS A 77 -1.71 16.69 -7.25
C LYS A 77 -3.07 16.30 -7.85
N LYS A 78 -3.68 15.19 -7.41
CA LYS A 78 -5.01 14.76 -7.86
C LYS A 78 -6.12 15.61 -7.25
N GLU A 79 -6.01 15.95 -5.97
CA GLU A 79 -6.95 16.86 -5.33
C GLU A 79 -6.86 18.27 -5.92
N MET A 80 -5.65 18.78 -6.17
CA MET A 80 -5.47 20.10 -6.80
C MET A 80 -6.03 20.17 -8.22
N LYS A 81 -6.06 19.06 -8.98
CA LYS A 81 -6.59 19.05 -10.36
C LYS A 81 -8.12 18.91 -10.43
N LYS A 82 -8.78 18.63 -9.30
CA LYS A 82 -10.25 18.55 -9.19
C LYS A 82 -10.90 19.87 -8.77
N LYS A 83 -10.09 20.89 -8.46
CA LYS A 83 -10.52 22.22 -8.05
C LYS A 83 -10.26 23.20 -9.19
#